data_AF-A0A4P5V7C9-F1
#
_entry.id   AF-A0A4P5V7C9-F1
#
_cell.length_a   1.000
_cell.length_b   1.000
_cell.length_c   1.000
_cell.angle_alpha   90.00
_cell.angle_beta   90.00
_cell.angle_gamma   90.00
#
_symmetry.space_group_name_H-M   'P 1'
#
loop_
_entity.id
_entity.type
_entity.pdbx_description
1 polymer ?
#
loop_
_entity_poly.entity_id
_entity_poly.type
_entity_poly.pdbx_seq_one_letter_code
_entity_poly.pdbx_strand_id
1 'polypeptide(L)'
;MDVTQRFKPGDILIASDANPVGIIEHVLHPTSGILLVVERAWAQRQYVVANATTVSSTEQPFGTTSWHTLSVGLDAVISRGVYRRVMGRLVPDPHRGEIPRPPSLENDTAAADAILPLLAVQPLTCAQPITCSVRHGVACLGGRISTDAGSLEAAHVARSVNDVWHVLVTLVSDEALVSHLRRAIRSDTKSVMHVLTVSVRNGKGLVEVKSGTPSDAVSRLSDLTSEIEGLVSIDVHVAAAGPE
;
A
#
# COMPACT_ATOMS: atom_id res chain seq x y z
N MET A 1 7.52 21.50 -16.94
CA MET A 1 7.38 20.70 -15.70
C MET A 1 8.66 19.90 -15.59
N ASP A 2 9.38 20.00 -14.48
CA ASP A 2 10.65 19.29 -14.33
C ASP A 2 10.39 17.77 -14.35
N VAL A 3 11.10 17.05 -15.22
CA VAL A 3 10.92 15.60 -15.41
C VAL A 3 11.26 14.85 -14.11
N THR A 4 12.04 15.46 -13.22
CA THR A 4 12.38 14.95 -11.89
C THR A 4 11.18 14.89 -10.92
N GLN A 5 10.18 15.77 -11.07
CA GLN A 5 8.97 15.77 -10.25
C GLN A 5 7.93 14.76 -10.74
N ARG A 6 8.12 14.23 -11.95
CA ARG A 6 7.16 13.35 -12.61
C ARG A 6 7.23 11.90 -12.11
N PHE A 7 8.39 11.44 -11.67
CA PHE A 7 8.61 10.04 -11.28
C PHE A 7 9.06 9.95 -9.83
N LYS A 8 8.51 8.99 -9.10
CA LYS A 8 8.85 8.73 -7.70
C LYS A 8 9.14 7.25 -7.49
N PRO A 9 10.04 6.91 -6.55
CA PRO A 9 10.14 5.55 -6.05
C PRO A 9 8.76 5.05 -5.59
N GLY A 10 8.41 3.83 -5.98
CA GLY A 10 7.09 3.23 -5.76
C GLY A 10 6.15 3.32 -6.96
N ASP A 11 6.37 4.24 -7.91
CA ASP A 11 5.54 4.34 -9.10
C ASP A 11 5.66 3.10 -10.00
N ILE A 12 4.57 2.76 -10.70
CA ILE A 12 4.48 1.57 -11.54
C ILE A 12 4.83 1.93 -12.98
N LEU A 13 5.64 1.07 -13.60
CA LEU A 13 6.02 1.19 -15.00
C LEU A 13 5.44 0.04 -15.82
N ILE A 14 4.73 0.37 -16.89
CA ILE A 14 4.11 -0.54 -17.85
C ILE A 14 4.72 -0.30 -19.23
N ALA A 15 4.85 -1.35 -20.04
CA ALA A 15 5.33 -1.27 -21.40
C ALA A 15 4.19 -0.94 -22.38
N SER A 16 4.53 -0.55 -23.62
CA SER A 16 3.52 -0.14 -24.61
C SER A 16 2.54 -1.25 -25.01
N ASP A 17 2.93 -2.50 -24.81
CA ASP A 17 2.14 -3.72 -25.01
C ASP A 17 1.33 -4.12 -23.76
N ALA A 18 1.12 -3.17 -22.84
CA ALA A 18 0.41 -3.32 -21.57
C ALA A 18 1.06 -4.29 -20.57
N ASN A 19 2.13 -4.98 -20.95
CA ASN A 19 2.87 -5.85 -20.05
C ASN A 19 3.55 -5.05 -18.92
N PRO A 20 3.51 -5.53 -17.68
CA PRO A 20 4.17 -4.83 -16.59
C PRO A 20 5.68 -4.86 -16.80
N VAL A 21 6.36 -3.78 -16.40
CA VAL A 21 7.82 -3.69 -16.36
C VAL A 21 8.30 -3.82 -14.92
N GLY A 22 7.61 -3.18 -13.98
CA GLY A 22 7.89 -3.30 -12.55
C GLY A 22 7.64 -1.99 -11.80
N ILE A 23 8.28 -1.86 -10.64
CA ILE A 23 8.13 -0.73 -9.72
C ILE A 23 9.42 0.09 -9.75
N ILE A 24 9.31 1.40 -9.89
CA ILE A 24 10.46 2.31 -9.84
C ILE A 24 11.06 2.24 -8.44
N GLU A 25 12.30 1.78 -8.34
CA GLU A 25 13.06 1.75 -7.08
C GLU A 25 13.86 3.05 -6.91
N HIS A 26 14.51 3.50 -8.00
CA HIS A 26 15.32 4.70 -7.99
C HIS A 26 15.17 5.50 -9.28
N VAL A 27 15.22 6.82 -9.13
CA VAL A 27 15.37 7.77 -10.23
C VAL A 27 16.81 8.28 -10.19
N LEU A 28 17.55 8.03 -11.26
CA LEU A 28 18.95 8.43 -11.41
C LEU A 28 19.04 9.58 -12.42
N HIS A 29 19.89 10.56 -12.13
CA HIS A 29 20.20 11.68 -13.00
C HIS A 29 21.62 11.56 -13.58
N PRO A 30 21.87 10.66 -14.56
CA PRO A 30 23.14 10.69 -15.27
C PRO A 30 23.33 11.99 -16.06
N THR A 31 24.56 12.25 -16.46
CA THR A 31 24.96 13.38 -17.30
C THR A 31 24.20 13.49 -18.63
N SER A 32 23.59 12.40 -19.11
CA SER A 32 22.91 12.32 -20.40
C SER A 32 21.38 12.20 -20.34
N GLY A 33 20.75 12.32 -19.15
CA GLY A 33 19.29 12.22 -19.04
C GLY A 33 18.83 11.68 -17.69
N ILE A 34 17.59 11.17 -17.62
CA ILE A 34 17.02 10.58 -16.41
C ILE A 34 16.80 9.09 -16.67
N LEU A 35 17.33 8.25 -15.79
CA LEU A 35 17.18 6.80 -15.83
C LEU A 35 16.32 6.34 -14.66
N LEU A 36 15.45 5.39 -14.93
CA LEU A 36 14.58 4.75 -13.96
C LEU A 36 15.13 3.35 -13.72
N VAL A 37 15.54 3.07 -12.48
CA VAL A 37 15.86 1.71 -12.02
C VAL A 37 14.57 1.10 -11.55
N VAL A 38 14.18 0.00 -12.17
CA VAL A 38 12.86 -0.61 -11.99
C VAL A 38 13.04 -2.04 -11.50
N GLU A 39 12.50 -2.36 -10.33
CA GLU A 39 12.45 -3.71 -9.79
C GLU A 39 11.26 -4.47 -10.39
N ARG A 40 11.51 -5.69 -10.86
CA ARG A 40 10.47 -6.55 -11.44
C ARG A 40 9.77 -7.32 -10.31
N ALA A 41 8.50 -7.03 -10.03
CA ALA A 41 7.87 -7.63 -8.85
C ALA A 41 7.51 -9.13 -9.01
N TRP A 42 7.36 -9.66 -10.23
CA TRP A 42 7.26 -11.11 -10.48
C TRP A 42 8.61 -11.84 -10.53
N ALA A 43 9.72 -11.08 -10.41
CA ALA A 43 11.07 -11.61 -10.44
C ALA A 43 11.95 -10.81 -9.47
N GLN A 44 11.64 -10.95 -8.18
CA GLN A 44 12.22 -10.14 -7.11
C GLN A 44 13.75 -10.07 -7.21
N ARG A 45 14.31 -8.89 -6.89
CA ARG A 45 15.75 -8.59 -6.97
C ARG A 45 16.34 -8.63 -8.39
N GLN A 46 15.50 -8.71 -9.42
CA GLN A 46 15.89 -8.42 -10.80
C GLN A 46 15.44 -7.02 -11.19
N TYR A 47 16.32 -6.31 -11.89
CA TYR A 47 16.15 -4.92 -12.24
C TYR A 47 16.30 -4.71 -13.73
N VAL A 48 15.55 -3.75 -14.26
CA VAL A 48 15.75 -3.19 -15.60
C VAL A 48 15.98 -1.70 -15.48
N VAL A 49 16.61 -1.13 -16.51
CA VAL A 49 16.85 0.32 -16.60
C VAL A 49 16.05 0.86 -17.78
N ALA A 50 15.11 1.75 -17.48
CA ALA A 50 14.33 2.47 -18.48
C ALA A 50 14.79 3.92 -18.57
N ASN A 51 14.66 4.53 -19.75
CA ASN A 51 14.92 5.95 -19.92
C ASN A 51 13.61 6.72 -19.74
N ALA A 52 13.62 7.77 -18.90
CA ALA A 52 12.44 8.60 -18.68
C ALA A 52 11.90 9.23 -19.98
N THR A 53 12.75 9.46 -20.99
CA THR A 53 12.33 9.99 -22.30
C THR A 53 11.50 9.00 -23.11
N THR A 54 11.57 7.71 -22.78
CA THR A 54 10.73 6.67 -23.42
C THR A 54 9.36 6.55 -22.77
N VAL A 55 9.00 7.38 -21.81
CA VAL A 55 7.65 7.37 -21.20
C VAL A 55 6.69 8.18 -22.07
N SER A 56 5.73 7.50 -22.70
CA SER A 56 4.73 8.08 -23.60
C SER A 56 3.57 8.74 -22.87
N SER A 57 3.10 8.15 -21.77
CA SER A 57 1.97 8.65 -21.00
C SER A 57 2.14 8.43 -19.50
N THR A 58 1.32 9.12 -18.72
CA THR A 58 1.20 8.94 -17.28
C THR A 58 -0.28 8.90 -16.96
N GLU A 59 -0.70 7.84 -16.31
CA GLU A 59 -2.09 7.57 -16.00
C GLU A 59 -2.43 8.06 -14.60
N GLN A 60 -3.74 8.16 -14.34
CA GLN A 60 -4.22 8.50 -13.00
C GLN A 60 -3.76 7.45 -11.98
N PRO A 61 -3.46 7.89 -10.74
CA PRO A 61 -3.05 6.98 -9.68
C PRO A 61 -4.03 5.82 -9.50
N PHE A 62 -3.49 4.63 -9.23
CA PHE A 62 -4.24 3.46 -8.81
C PHE A 62 -3.94 3.20 -7.33
N GLY A 63 -4.97 3.22 -6.49
CA GLY A 63 -4.77 3.34 -5.05
C GLY A 63 -4.05 4.65 -4.74
N THR A 64 -2.79 4.56 -4.31
CA THR A 64 -1.94 5.70 -3.95
C THR A 64 -0.76 5.92 -4.91
N THR A 65 -0.63 5.09 -5.94
CA THR A 65 0.58 4.99 -6.76
C THR A 65 0.35 5.48 -8.19
N SER A 66 1.27 6.27 -8.74
CA SER A 66 1.19 6.74 -10.13
C SER A 66 1.70 5.69 -11.13
N TRP A 67 1.17 5.77 -12.35
CA TRP A 67 1.41 4.80 -13.41
C TRP A 67 2.04 5.48 -14.62
N HIS A 68 3.07 4.87 -15.18
CA HIS A 68 3.78 5.39 -16.33
C HIS A 68 3.87 4.33 -17.42
N THR A 69 3.59 4.72 -18.66
CA THR A 69 3.61 3.82 -19.80
C THR A 69 4.78 4.17 -20.70
N LEU A 70 5.59 3.18 -21.04
CA LEU A 70 6.68 3.32 -22.00
C LEU A 70 6.14 3.32 -23.43
N SER A 71 6.86 3.98 -24.32
CA SER A 71 6.65 3.98 -25.77
C SER A 71 7.22 2.72 -26.45
N VAL A 72 7.74 1.77 -25.68
CA VAL A 72 8.37 0.53 -26.15
C VAL A 72 7.79 -0.67 -25.41
N GLY A 73 7.75 -1.83 -26.09
CA GLY A 73 7.26 -3.08 -25.51
C GLY A 73 8.24 -3.70 -24.51
N LEU A 74 7.76 -4.65 -23.71
CA LEU A 74 8.54 -5.27 -22.64
C LEU A 74 9.83 -5.94 -23.14
N ASP A 75 9.78 -6.66 -24.26
CA ASP A 75 10.96 -7.33 -24.84
C ASP A 75 12.07 -6.32 -25.23
N ALA A 76 11.69 -5.11 -25.67
CA ALA A 76 12.63 -4.04 -25.96
C ALA A 76 13.25 -3.44 -24.69
N VAL A 77 12.55 -3.49 -23.55
CA VAL A 77 13.10 -3.10 -22.24
C VAL A 77 14.08 -4.17 -21.75
N ILE A 78 13.69 -5.45 -21.81
CA ILE A 78 14.50 -6.58 -21.35
C ILE A 78 15.78 -6.72 -22.18
N SER A 79 15.72 -6.49 -23.50
CA SER A 79 16.89 -6.59 -24.38
C SER A 79 18.00 -5.59 -24.06
N ARG A 80 17.68 -4.47 -23.38
CA ARG A 80 18.67 -3.51 -22.86
C ARG A 80 19.46 -4.05 -21.66
N GLY A 81 19.02 -5.18 -21.11
CA GLY A 81 19.68 -5.92 -20.06
C GLY A 81 18.85 -6.00 -18.79
N VAL A 82 18.94 -7.16 -18.15
CA VAL A 82 18.49 -7.40 -16.78
C VAL A 82 19.71 -7.41 -15.86
N TYR A 83 19.51 -6.88 -14.65
CA TYR A 83 20.53 -6.67 -13.64
C TYR A 83 20.10 -7.29 -12.31
N ARG A 84 21.07 -7.62 -11.47
CA ARG A 84 20.89 -7.94 -10.05
C ARG A 84 21.66 -6.96 -9.20
N ARG A 85 21.24 -6.78 -7.95
CA ARG A 85 21.96 -5.96 -6.99
C ARG A 85 22.97 -6.82 -6.22
N VAL A 86 24.26 -6.51 -6.35
CA VAL A 86 25.37 -7.18 -5.65
C VAL A 86 26.19 -6.11 -4.94
N MET A 87 26.28 -6.18 -3.60
CA MET A 87 26.98 -5.19 -2.78
C MET A 87 26.58 -3.73 -3.11
N GLY A 88 25.27 -3.50 -3.32
CA GLY A 88 24.71 -2.18 -3.64
C GLY A 88 24.91 -1.70 -5.09
N ARG A 89 25.54 -2.50 -5.95
CA ARG A 89 25.75 -2.17 -7.37
C ARG A 89 24.86 -3.03 -8.28
N LEU A 90 24.36 -2.44 -9.36
CA LEU A 90 23.68 -3.19 -10.42
C LEU A 90 24.72 -3.88 -11.30
N VAL A 91 24.66 -5.20 -11.34
CA VAL A 91 25.52 -6.06 -12.16
C VAL A 91 24.64 -6.82 -13.14
N PRO A 92 25.04 -6.98 -14.42
CA PRO A 92 24.32 -7.82 -15.37
C PRO A 92 23.93 -9.18 -14.77
N ASP A 93 22.65 -9.56 -14.89
CA ASP A 93 22.18 -10.88 -14.50
C ASP A 93 22.85 -11.94 -15.41
N PRO A 94 23.49 -12.98 -14.88
CA PRO A 94 24.10 -14.03 -15.71
C PRO A 94 23.08 -14.94 -16.41
N HIS A 95 21.83 -15.00 -15.94
CA HIS A 95 20.77 -15.89 -16.45
C HIS A 95 19.79 -15.17 -17.39
N ARG A 96 20.28 -14.28 -18.26
CA ARG A 96 19.42 -13.49 -19.17
C ARG A 96 18.52 -14.33 -20.08
N GLY A 97 18.84 -15.59 -20.32
CA GLY A 97 18.02 -16.49 -21.15
C GLY A 97 16.79 -17.08 -20.46
N GLU A 98 16.76 -17.08 -19.11
CA GLU A 98 15.72 -17.74 -18.30
C GLU A 98 14.85 -16.73 -17.56
N ILE A 99 14.81 -15.49 -18.04
CA ILE A 99 14.11 -14.41 -17.37
C ILE A 99 12.60 -14.73 -17.34
N PRO A 100 11.99 -14.92 -16.16
CA PRO A 100 10.57 -15.20 -16.08
C PRO A 100 9.81 -14.02 -16.66
N ARG A 101 8.90 -14.31 -17.60
CA ARG A 101 7.98 -13.32 -18.16
C ARG A 101 6.91 -13.00 -17.11
N PRO A 102 6.34 -11.78 -17.13
CA PRO A 102 5.19 -11.50 -16.30
C PRO A 102 4.05 -12.46 -16.64
N PRO A 103 3.14 -12.72 -15.69
CA PRO A 103 1.97 -13.52 -15.97
C PRO A 103 1.11 -12.87 -17.06
N SER A 104 0.36 -13.69 -17.80
CA SER A 104 -0.46 -13.21 -18.92
C SER A 104 -1.56 -12.29 -18.40
N LEU A 105 -1.72 -11.09 -18.96
CA LEU A 105 -2.73 -10.12 -18.50
C LEU A 105 -4.12 -10.41 -19.09
N GLU A 106 -4.44 -11.67 -19.35
CA GLU A 106 -5.60 -12.03 -20.17
C GLU A 106 -6.93 -11.67 -19.51
N ASN A 107 -7.00 -11.47 -18.18
CA ASN A 107 -8.25 -11.08 -17.54
C ASN A 107 -8.13 -10.43 -16.14
N ASP A 108 -7.85 -9.12 -16.07
CA ASP A 108 -7.88 -8.35 -14.81
C ASP A 108 -9.22 -8.48 -14.07
N THR A 109 -10.34 -8.46 -14.81
CA THR A 109 -11.67 -8.60 -14.21
C THR A 109 -11.85 -9.96 -13.54
N ALA A 110 -11.45 -11.05 -14.21
CA ALA A 110 -11.52 -12.37 -13.59
C ALA A 110 -10.55 -12.53 -12.42
N ALA A 111 -9.37 -11.90 -12.46
CA ALA A 111 -8.46 -11.86 -11.32
C ALA A 111 -9.12 -11.15 -10.11
N ALA A 112 -9.75 -9.98 -10.33
CA ALA A 112 -10.48 -9.27 -9.29
C ALA A 112 -11.65 -10.11 -8.70
N ASP A 113 -12.42 -10.75 -9.58
CA ASP A 113 -13.55 -11.61 -9.21
C ASP A 113 -13.11 -12.88 -8.47
N ALA A 114 -11.89 -13.37 -8.71
CA ALA A 114 -11.31 -14.52 -8.03
C ALA A 114 -10.76 -14.19 -6.63
N ILE A 115 -10.28 -12.96 -6.39
CA ILE A 115 -9.68 -12.55 -5.10
C ILE A 115 -10.74 -12.48 -3.99
N LEU A 116 -11.88 -11.83 -4.24
CA LEU A 116 -12.87 -11.55 -3.19
C LEU A 116 -13.44 -12.82 -2.53
N PRO A 117 -13.81 -13.89 -3.27
CA PRO A 117 -14.24 -15.15 -2.66
C PRO A 117 -13.18 -15.81 -1.78
N LEU A 118 -11.89 -15.70 -2.14
CA LEU A 118 -10.79 -16.24 -1.33
C LEU A 118 -10.62 -15.47 -0.03
N LEU A 119 -10.72 -14.14 -0.08
CA LEU A 119 -10.72 -13.29 1.12
C LEU A 119 -11.93 -13.58 2.03
N ALA A 120 -13.09 -13.91 1.46
CA ALA A 120 -14.31 -14.19 2.19
C ALA A 120 -14.28 -15.49 3.00
N VAL A 121 -13.40 -16.44 2.67
CA VAL A 121 -13.24 -17.71 3.42
C VAL A 121 -12.04 -17.69 4.36
N GLN A 122 -11.14 -16.72 4.23
CA GLN A 122 -9.91 -16.66 5.00
C GLN A 122 -10.16 -16.05 6.40
N PRO A 123 -9.75 -16.70 7.51
CA PRO A 123 -10.16 -16.31 8.86
C PRO A 123 -9.82 -14.87 9.27
N LEU A 124 -8.72 -14.32 8.75
CA LEU A 124 -8.26 -12.97 9.09
C LEU A 124 -8.95 -11.87 8.26
N THR A 125 -9.69 -12.23 7.21
CA THR A 125 -10.27 -11.28 6.23
C THR A 125 -11.77 -11.49 5.99
N CYS A 126 -12.34 -12.64 6.36
CA CYS A 126 -13.68 -13.10 5.95
C CYS A 126 -14.86 -12.20 6.35
N ALA A 127 -14.72 -11.41 7.42
CA ALA A 127 -15.78 -10.52 7.92
C ALA A 127 -15.47 -9.03 7.68
N GLN A 128 -14.49 -8.73 6.85
CA GLN A 128 -13.94 -7.39 6.68
C GLN A 128 -14.46 -6.76 5.38
N PRO A 129 -14.78 -5.45 5.38
CA PRO A 129 -15.27 -4.76 4.18
C PRO A 129 -14.08 -4.39 3.28
N ILE A 130 -13.51 -5.40 2.63
CA ILE A 130 -12.39 -5.26 1.68
C ILE A 130 -12.94 -5.12 0.27
N THR A 131 -12.45 -4.11 -0.45
CA THR A 131 -12.66 -3.95 -1.89
C THR A 131 -11.40 -4.35 -2.64
N CYS A 132 -11.59 -4.87 -3.86
CA CYS A 132 -10.49 -5.25 -4.72
C CYS A 132 -10.76 -4.74 -6.13
N SER A 133 -9.75 -4.14 -6.74
CA SER A 133 -9.70 -3.87 -8.18
C SER A 133 -8.37 -4.36 -8.72
N VAL A 134 -8.36 -4.88 -9.94
CA VAL A 134 -7.13 -5.30 -10.61
C VAL A 134 -7.00 -4.50 -11.90
N ARG A 135 -5.78 -4.05 -12.19
CA ARG A 135 -5.46 -3.35 -13.43
C ARG A 135 -4.05 -3.72 -13.85
N HIS A 136 -3.87 -4.13 -15.10
CA HIS A 136 -2.61 -4.63 -15.65
C HIS A 136 -1.90 -5.62 -14.71
N GLY A 137 -2.65 -6.53 -14.07
CA GLY A 137 -2.14 -7.52 -13.13
C GLY A 137 -1.65 -6.97 -11.78
N VAL A 138 -1.93 -5.71 -11.47
CA VAL A 138 -1.73 -5.10 -10.15
C VAL A 138 -3.06 -5.10 -9.42
N ALA A 139 -3.17 -5.84 -8.32
CA ALA A 139 -4.34 -5.79 -7.45
C ALA A 139 -4.22 -4.64 -6.45
N CYS A 140 -5.25 -3.83 -6.30
CA CYS A 140 -5.38 -2.82 -5.25
C CYS A 140 -6.43 -3.28 -4.25
N LEU A 141 -6.00 -3.54 -3.02
CA LEU A 141 -6.86 -3.91 -1.91
C LEU A 141 -7.15 -2.68 -1.05
N GLY A 142 -8.40 -2.25 -1.00
CA GLY A 142 -8.85 -1.11 -0.22
C GLY A 142 -9.91 -1.48 0.82
N GLY A 143 -10.21 -0.56 1.73
CA GLY A 143 -11.23 -0.75 2.77
C GLY A 143 -10.64 -0.87 4.17
N ARG A 144 -11.30 -1.65 5.04
CA ARG A 144 -10.92 -1.80 6.45
C ARG A 144 -10.56 -3.23 6.80
N ILE A 145 -9.70 -3.36 7.80
CA ILE A 145 -9.34 -4.63 8.41
C ILE A 145 -9.10 -4.46 9.91
N SER A 146 -9.26 -5.53 10.69
CA SER A 146 -9.07 -5.43 12.14
C SER A 146 -7.60 -5.38 12.56
N THR A 147 -6.71 -6.10 11.86
CA THR A 147 -5.30 -6.30 12.28
C THR A 147 -4.33 -6.11 11.13
N ASP A 148 -3.08 -5.79 11.48
CA ASP A 148 -1.99 -5.70 10.49
C ASP A 148 -1.66 -7.07 9.88
N ALA A 149 -1.76 -8.13 10.69
CA ALA A 149 -1.61 -9.51 10.20
C ALA A 149 -2.66 -9.87 9.13
N GLY A 150 -3.91 -9.42 9.30
CA GLY A 150 -4.94 -9.60 8.28
C GLY A 150 -4.64 -8.84 6.99
N SER A 151 -4.03 -7.64 7.10
CA SER A 151 -3.59 -6.86 5.94
C SER A 151 -2.54 -7.60 5.12
N LEU A 152 -1.55 -8.19 5.80
CA LEU A 152 -0.51 -9.01 5.17
C LEU A 152 -1.10 -10.27 4.53
N GLU A 153 -2.05 -10.91 5.20
CA GLU A 153 -2.73 -12.10 4.70
C GLU A 153 -3.58 -11.78 3.46
N ALA A 154 -4.32 -10.67 3.47
CA ALA A 154 -5.07 -10.23 2.30
C ALA A 154 -4.16 -10.04 1.08
N ALA A 155 -2.98 -9.44 1.29
CA ALA A 155 -1.98 -9.28 0.24
C ALA A 155 -1.35 -10.61 -0.20
N HIS A 156 -1.25 -11.60 0.70
CA HIS A 156 -0.77 -12.94 0.35
C HIS A 156 -1.80 -13.68 -0.51
N VAL A 157 -3.08 -13.66 -0.12
CA VAL A 157 -4.19 -14.24 -0.89
C VAL A 157 -4.29 -13.60 -2.27
N ALA A 158 -4.24 -12.27 -2.36
CA ALA A 158 -4.32 -11.60 -3.67
C ALA A 158 -3.14 -11.97 -4.59
N ARG A 159 -1.93 -12.18 -4.04
CA ARG A 159 -0.76 -12.63 -4.80
C ARG A 159 -0.83 -14.08 -5.28
N SER A 160 -1.68 -14.92 -4.68
CA SER A 160 -1.81 -16.31 -5.09
C SER A 160 -2.77 -16.51 -6.27
N VAL A 161 -3.54 -15.48 -6.61
CA VAL A 161 -4.42 -15.47 -7.77
C VAL A 161 -3.58 -15.32 -9.04
N ASN A 162 -3.90 -16.14 -10.05
CA ASN A 162 -3.25 -16.05 -11.35
C ASN A 162 -3.38 -14.63 -11.92
N ASP A 163 -2.39 -14.24 -12.72
CA ASP A 163 -2.36 -12.95 -13.41
C ASP A 163 -2.19 -11.72 -12.51
N VAL A 164 -2.10 -11.92 -11.19
CA VAL A 164 -1.69 -10.89 -10.21
C VAL A 164 -0.19 -11.00 -9.96
N TRP A 165 0.58 -9.99 -10.40
CA TRP A 165 2.03 -9.94 -10.18
C TRP A 165 2.45 -8.96 -9.08
N HIS A 166 1.58 -8.03 -8.72
CA HIS A 166 1.81 -7.09 -7.62
C HIS A 166 0.52 -6.76 -6.89
N VAL A 167 0.65 -6.43 -5.60
CA VAL A 167 -0.48 -6.05 -4.77
C VAL A 167 -0.15 -4.76 -4.03
N LEU A 168 -0.99 -3.75 -4.25
CA LEU A 168 -1.03 -2.50 -3.50
C LEU A 168 -2.05 -2.65 -2.38
N VAL A 169 -1.62 -2.39 -1.16
CA VAL A 169 -2.48 -2.47 0.02
C VAL A 169 -2.74 -1.07 0.54
N THR A 170 -3.99 -0.63 0.45
CA THR A 170 -4.49 0.63 1.01
C THR A 170 -5.49 0.37 2.15
N LEU A 171 -5.48 -0.84 2.70
CA LEU A 171 -6.29 -1.25 3.85
C LEU A 171 -5.88 -0.46 5.10
N VAL A 172 -6.87 0.10 5.78
CA VAL A 172 -6.69 0.74 7.09
C VAL A 172 -7.00 -0.27 8.18
N SER A 173 -6.01 -0.59 9.03
CA SER A 173 -6.19 -1.50 10.15
C SER A 173 -6.69 -0.78 11.41
N ASP A 174 -7.65 -1.38 12.12
CA ASP A 174 -8.08 -0.86 13.42
C ASP A 174 -6.93 -0.88 14.44
N GLU A 175 -6.02 -1.86 14.36
CA GLU A 175 -4.81 -1.95 15.18
C GLU A 175 -3.86 -0.75 15.00
N ALA A 176 -3.63 -0.32 13.76
CA ALA A 176 -2.87 0.89 13.48
C ALA A 176 -3.60 2.14 14.00
N LEU A 177 -4.92 2.21 13.82
CA LEU A 177 -5.74 3.30 14.35
C LEU A 177 -5.70 3.38 15.89
N VAL A 178 -5.75 2.24 16.60
CA VAL A 178 -5.56 2.20 18.07
C VAL A 178 -4.19 2.77 18.43
N SER A 179 -3.15 2.40 17.70
CA SER A 179 -1.79 2.84 17.97
C SER A 179 -1.62 4.35 17.72
N HIS A 180 -2.21 4.88 16.65
CA HIS A 180 -2.27 6.31 16.36
C HIS A 180 -3.06 7.08 17.42
N LEU A 181 -4.24 6.58 17.80
CA LEU A 181 -5.07 7.19 18.84
C LEU A 181 -4.36 7.22 20.18
N ARG A 182 -3.70 6.13 20.58
CA ARG A 182 -2.88 6.11 21.80
C ARG A 182 -1.72 7.10 21.75
N ARG A 183 -1.08 7.27 20.59
CA ARG A 183 0.00 8.27 20.43
C ARG A 183 -0.54 9.70 20.55
N ALA A 184 -1.67 10.00 19.90
CA ALA A 184 -2.32 11.32 19.98
C ALA A 184 -2.76 11.66 21.41
N ILE A 185 -3.36 10.69 22.12
CA ILE A 185 -3.72 10.85 23.53
C ILE A 185 -2.47 11.11 24.39
N ARG A 186 -1.36 10.40 24.16
CA ARG A 186 -0.12 10.60 24.92
C ARG A 186 0.51 11.97 24.69
N SER A 187 0.33 12.59 23.53
CA SER A 187 0.80 13.97 23.29
C SER A 187 0.00 15.01 24.09
N ASP A 188 -1.27 14.71 24.44
CA ASP A 188 -2.02 15.52 25.40
C ASP A 188 -1.73 15.09 26.84
N THR A 189 -0.71 15.72 27.42
CA THR A 189 -0.26 15.46 28.79
C THR A 189 -1.33 15.68 29.86
N LYS A 190 -2.39 16.48 29.58
CA LYS A 190 -3.46 16.73 30.54
C LYS A 190 -4.51 15.62 30.48
N SER A 191 -4.93 15.23 29.28
CA SER A 191 -6.01 14.26 29.11
C SER A 191 -5.55 12.82 29.30
N VAL A 192 -4.29 12.48 29.00
CA VAL A 192 -3.76 11.11 29.14
C VAL A 192 -3.91 10.53 30.54
N MET A 193 -3.81 11.36 31.58
CA MET A 193 -3.89 10.93 32.98
C MET A 193 -5.29 10.42 33.38
N HIS A 194 -6.30 10.77 32.58
CA HIS A 194 -7.69 10.40 32.78
C HIS A 194 -8.09 9.16 31.99
N VAL A 195 -7.35 8.79 30.95
CA VAL A 195 -7.69 7.66 30.08
C VAL A 195 -7.37 6.33 30.76
N LEU A 196 -8.35 5.42 30.75
CA LEU A 196 -8.26 4.05 31.27
C LEU A 196 -7.96 3.06 30.15
N THR A 197 -8.79 3.08 29.10
CA THR A 197 -8.70 2.15 27.99
C THR A 197 -8.94 2.87 26.67
N VAL A 198 -8.35 2.33 25.61
CA VAL A 198 -8.52 2.81 24.23
C VAL A 198 -8.67 1.59 23.35
N SER A 199 -9.75 1.57 22.58
CA SER A 199 -10.02 0.56 21.57
C SER A 199 -10.55 1.23 20.30
N VAL A 200 -10.38 0.57 19.15
CA VAL A 200 -10.97 0.99 17.88
C VAL A 200 -11.59 -0.24 17.26
N ARG A 201 -12.78 -0.08 16.70
CA ARG A 201 -13.45 -1.12 15.91
C ARG A 201 -14.17 -0.49 14.75
N ASN A 202 -13.92 -0.99 13.54
CA ASN A 202 -14.46 -0.47 12.29
C ASN A 202 -14.22 1.05 12.16
N GLY A 203 -13.06 1.53 12.62
CA GLY A 203 -12.72 2.95 12.63
C GLY A 203 -13.46 3.82 13.64
N LYS A 204 -14.24 3.24 14.54
CA LYS A 204 -14.83 3.97 15.66
C LYS A 204 -13.95 3.77 16.88
N GLY A 205 -13.39 4.85 17.39
CA GLY A 205 -12.62 4.86 18.63
C GLY A 205 -13.54 4.88 19.83
N LEU A 206 -13.21 4.10 20.85
CA LEU A 206 -13.79 4.18 22.17
C LEU A 206 -12.65 4.50 23.15
N VAL A 207 -12.81 5.61 23.87
CA VAL A 207 -11.89 6.04 24.92
C VAL A 207 -12.64 6.02 26.23
N GLU A 208 -12.26 5.12 27.13
CA GLU A 208 -12.80 5.13 28.49
C GLU A 208 -11.93 6.02 29.38
N VAL A 209 -12.56 6.90 30.14
CA VAL A 209 -11.91 7.82 31.08
C VAL A 209 -12.40 7.61 32.51
N LYS A 210 -11.58 8.01 33.48
CA LYS A 210 -11.91 7.94 34.92
C LYS A 210 -13.17 8.72 35.25
N SER A 211 -13.90 8.26 36.27
CA SER A 211 -14.95 9.09 36.88
C SER A 211 -14.38 10.41 37.40
N GLY A 212 -15.14 11.50 37.26
CA GLY A 212 -14.69 12.85 37.61
C GLY A 212 -13.71 13.50 36.62
N THR A 213 -13.52 12.91 35.43
CA THR A 213 -12.73 13.54 34.37
C THR A 213 -13.35 14.88 33.96
N PRO A 214 -12.58 15.98 33.93
CA PRO A 214 -13.07 17.29 33.54
C PRO A 214 -13.68 17.30 32.13
N SER A 215 -14.76 18.07 31.93
CA SER A 215 -15.47 18.14 30.65
C SER A 215 -14.58 18.66 29.51
N ASP A 216 -13.63 19.56 29.80
CA ASP A 216 -12.66 20.06 28.82
C ASP A 216 -11.68 18.96 28.36
N ALA A 217 -11.34 18.01 29.22
CA ALA A 217 -10.53 16.84 28.85
C ALA A 217 -11.34 15.87 27.98
N VAL A 218 -12.62 15.67 28.30
CA VAL A 218 -13.53 14.86 27.46
C VAL A 218 -13.68 15.48 26.06
N SER A 219 -13.91 16.79 25.98
CA SER A 219 -14.02 17.49 24.69
C SER A 219 -12.73 17.36 23.87
N ARG A 220 -11.55 17.60 24.46
CA ARG A 220 -10.27 17.43 23.76
C ARG A 220 -10.08 16.02 23.20
N LEU A 221 -10.45 14.99 23.96
CA LEU A 221 -10.34 13.60 23.51
C LEU A 221 -11.28 13.29 22.34
N SER A 222 -12.49 13.85 22.33
CA SER A 222 -13.42 13.72 21.20
C SER A 222 -12.90 14.41 19.93
N ASP A 223 -12.24 15.56 20.10
CA ASP A 223 -11.72 16.38 18.99
C ASP A 223 -10.56 15.70 18.24
N LEU A 224 -9.86 14.75 18.87
CA LEU A 224 -8.77 13.97 18.26
C LEU A 224 -9.20 13.20 17.01
N THR A 225 -10.49 12.97 16.79
CA THR A 225 -11.01 12.31 15.59
C THR A 225 -10.55 13.03 14.32
N SER A 226 -10.49 14.36 14.36
CA SER A 226 -10.11 15.20 13.22
C SER A 226 -8.63 15.11 12.84
N GLU A 227 -7.79 14.62 13.77
CA GLU A 227 -6.34 14.55 13.60
C GLU A 227 -5.87 13.20 13.03
N ILE A 228 -6.73 12.17 13.08
CA ILE A 228 -6.36 10.80 12.73
C ILE A 228 -7.07 10.40 11.45
N GLU A 229 -6.34 10.43 10.34
CA GLU A 229 -6.83 9.97 9.05
C GLU A 229 -7.32 8.51 9.14
N GLY A 230 -8.53 8.26 8.64
CA GLY A 230 -9.16 6.94 8.68
C GLY A 230 -9.94 6.64 9.97
N LEU A 231 -9.97 7.53 10.97
CA LEU A 231 -10.87 7.42 12.11
C LEU A 231 -12.22 8.10 11.79
N VAL A 232 -13.33 7.44 12.09
CA VAL A 232 -14.69 7.91 11.73
C VAL A 232 -15.30 8.74 12.85
N SER A 233 -15.16 8.26 14.08
CA SER A 233 -15.68 8.91 15.29
C SER A 233 -14.90 8.43 16.50
N ILE A 234 -14.91 9.24 17.56
CA ILE A 234 -14.47 8.85 18.91
C ILE A 234 -15.64 9.03 19.86
N ASP A 235 -15.98 7.96 20.57
CA ASP A 235 -16.89 7.99 21.70
C ASP A 235 -16.06 7.99 23.00
N VAL A 236 -16.26 9.00 23.84
CA VAL A 236 -15.58 9.10 25.14
C VAL A 236 -16.56 8.69 26.24
N HIS A 237 -16.28 7.58 26.91
CA HIS A 237 -17.12 7.05 27.98
C HIS A 237 -16.49 7.32 29.34
N VAL A 238 -17.26 7.94 30.23
CA VAL A 238 -16.86 8.12 31.63
C VAL A 238 -17.19 6.84 32.39
N ALA A 239 -16.18 6.21 32.99
CA ALA A 239 -16.38 5.03 33.82
C ALA A 239 -17.31 5.35 34.99
N ALA A 240 -18.25 4.44 35.25
CA ALA A 240 -19.07 4.51 36.46
C ALA A 240 -18.16 4.49 37.69
N ALA A 241 -18.44 5.35 38.67
CA ALA A 241 -17.74 5.28 39.96
C ALA A 241 -18.02 3.89 40.56
N GLY A 242 -16.97 3.11 40.82
CA GLY A 242 -17.10 1.87 41.58
C GLY A 242 -17.65 2.18 42.98
N PRO A 243 -18.42 1.26 43.59
CA PRO A 243 -18.84 1.44 44.98
C PRO A 243 -17.60 1.52 45.88
N GLU A 244 -17.55 2.54 46.72
CA GLU A 244 -16.49 2.79 47.73
C GLU A 244 -16.34 1.64 48.73
#